data_AF-G1BJX7-F1
#
_entry.id   AF-G1BJX7-F1
#
_cell.length_a   1.000
_cell.length_b   1.000
_cell.length_c   1.000
_cell.angle_alpha   90.00
_cell.angle_beta   90.00
_cell.angle_gamma   90.00
#
_symmetry.space_group_name_H-M   'P 1'
#
loop_
_entity.id
_entity.type
_entity.pdbx_description
1 polymer ?
#
loop_
_entity_poly.entity_id
_entity_poly.type
_entity_poly.pdbx_seq_one_letter_code
_entity_poly.pdbx_strand_id
1 'polypeptide(L)'
;DTVVVFDRIREYMNIFKTKPFEEVVNLSINTTLSRTIITSGTTLLVVVILFIFGGEVLRGFSFALIVGIVIGTYSSIFVASPVVIELRARASARRLATAR
;
A
#
# COMPACT_ATOMS: atom_id res chain seq x y z
N ASP A 1 -0.86 -3.89 3.99
CA ASP A 1 -1.73 -3.17 3.03
C ASP A 1 -1.30 -3.30 1.58
N THR A 2 -0.01 -3.33 1.27
CA THR A 2 0.54 -3.47 -0.09
C THR A 2 -0.08 -4.57 -0.96
N VAL A 3 -0.35 -5.77 -0.42
CA VAL A 3 -0.96 -6.88 -1.18
C VAL A 3 -2.34 -6.52 -1.71
N VAL A 4 -3.17 -5.85 -0.90
CA VAL A 4 -4.52 -5.42 -1.29
C VAL A 4 -4.47 -4.34 -2.37
N VAL A 5 -3.51 -3.42 -2.27
CA VAL A 5 -3.28 -2.38 -3.30
C VAL A 5 -2.88 -3.02 -4.62
N PHE A 6 -1.93 -3.95 -4.61
CA PHE A 6 -1.49 -4.63 -5.84
C PHE A 6 -2.56 -5.52 -6.46
N ASP A 7 -3.37 -6.19 -5.63
CA ASP A 7 -4.49 -6.98 -6.12
C ASP A 7 -5.52 -6.08 -6.82
N ARG A 8 -5.86 -4.93 -6.21
CA ARG A 8 -6.77 -3.96 -6.81
C ARG A 8 -6.25 -3.34 -8.10
N ILE A 9 -4.93 -3.09 -8.20
CA ILE A 9 -4.30 -2.63 -9.45
C ILE A 9 -4.45 -3.67 -10.56
N ARG A 10 -4.24 -4.96 -10.24
CA ARG A 10 -4.43 -6.05 -11.22
C ARG A 10 -5.88 -6.18 -11.66
N GLU A 11 -6.80 -6.10 -10.71
CA GLU A 11 -8.25 -6.14 -10.96
C GLU A 11 -8.67 -4.98 -11.90
N TYR A 12 -8.28 -3.75 -11.57
CA TYR A 12 -8.65 -2.56 -12.35
C TYR A 12 -7.97 -2.49 -13.70
N MET A 13 -6.77 -3.05 -13.85
CA MET A 13 -6.13 -3.18 -15.16
C MET A 13 -6.88 -4.15 -16.09
N ASN A 14 -7.58 -5.15 -15.54
CA ASN A 14 -8.42 -6.06 -16.34
C ASN A 14 -9.78 -5.44 -16.70
N ILE A 15 -10.36 -4.64 -15.78
CA ILE A 15 -11.65 -3.95 -15.98
C ILE A 15 -11.50 -2.75 -16.92
N PHE A 16 -10.50 -1.89 -16.69
CA PHE A 16 -10.29 -0.63 -17.41
C PHE A 16 -9.19 -0.76 -18.47
N LYS A 17 -9.46 -1.54 -19.53
CA LYS A 17 -8.48 -1.84 -20.59
C LYS A 17 -8.06 -0.63 -21.45
N THR A 18 -8.87 0.43 -21.48
CA THR A 18 -8.64 1.62 -22.31
C THR A 18 -8.15 2.84 -21.51
N LYS A 19 -8.16 2.79 -20.17
CA LYS A 19 -7.71 3.92 -19.35
C LYS A 19 -6.18 3.99 -19.27
N PRO A 20 -5.60 5.20 -19.19
CA PRO A 20 -4.18 5.35 -18.89
C PRO A 20 -3.87 4.72 -17.52
N PHE A 21 -2.73 4.07 -17.45
CA PHE A 21 -2.35 3.26 -16.28
C PHE A 21 -2.16 4.08 -15.01
N GLU A 22 -1.73 5.33 -15.13
CA GLU A 22 -1.64 6.26 -14.00
C GLU A 22 -3.02 6.52 -13.38
N GLU A 23 -4.06 6.64 -14.21
CA GLU A 23 -5.44 6.81 -13.75
C GLU A 23 -5.96 5.53 -13.08
N VAL A 24 -5.62 4.36 -13.64
CA VAL A 24 -5.94 3.06 -13.04
C VAL A 24 -5.30 2.91 -11.66
N VAL A 25 -4.01 3.23 -11.53
CA VAL A 25 -3.28 3.18 -10.25
C VAL A 25 -3.88 4.14 -9.24
N ASN A 26 -4.16 5.39 -9.63
CA ASN A 26 -4.79 6.38 -8.75
C ASN A 26 -6.16 5.92 -8.25
N LEU A 27 -6.98 5.33 -9.14
CA LEU A 27 -8.29 4.80 -8.79
C LEU A 27 -8.18 3.59 -7.84
N SER A 28 -7.21 2.69 -8.08
CA SER A 28 -6.95 1.55 -7.21
C SER A 28 -6.51 1.97 -5.81
N ILE A 29 -5.67 3.01 -5.71
CA ILE A 29 -5.24 3.55 -4.42
C ILE A 29 -6.43 4.17 -3.71
N ASN A 30 -7.17 5.06 -4.36
CA ASN A 30 -8.31 5.75 -3.75
C ASN A 30 -9.35 4.77 -3.16
N THR A 31 -9.64 3.70 -3.90
CA THR A 31 -10.61 2.67 -3.45
C THR A 31 -10.10 1.74 -2.35
N THR A 32 -8.78 1.56 -2.23
CA THR A 32 -8.18 0.76 -1.15
C THR A 32 -7.84 1.58 0.09
N LEU A 33 -7.67 2.90 -0.07
CA LEU A 33 -7.26 3.84 0.97
C LEU A 33 -8.21 3.83 2.17
N SER A 34 -9.53 3.87 1.94
CA SER A 34 -10.51 3.83 3.03
C SER A 34 -10.39 2.55 3.87
N ARG A 35 -10.22 1.40 3.22
CA ARG A 35 -10.04 0.12 3.93
C ARG A 35 -8.74 0.14 4.73
N THR A 36 -7.65 0.55 4.09
CA THR A 36 -6.33 0.62 4.72
C THR A 36 -6.32 1.53 5.94
N ILE A 37 -6.89 2.73 5.85
CA ILE A 37 -7.01 3.67 6.98
C ILE A 37 -7.84 3.07 8.11
N ILE A 38 -8.95 2.41 7.81
CA ILE A 38 -9.80 1.83 8.86
C ILE A 38 -9.06 0.70 9.57
N THR A 39 -8.41 -0.21 8.83
CA THR A 39 -7.67 -1.34 9.44
C THR A 39 -6.42 -0.89 10.17
N SER A 40 -5.62 0.01 9.60
CA SER A 40 -4.42 0.54 10.25
C SER A 40 -4.77 1.45 11.42
N GLY A 41 -5.83 2.24 11.31
CA GLY A 41 -6.28 3.15 12.37
C GLY A 41 -6.86 2.42 13.58
N THR A 42 -7.70 1.40 13.36
CA THR A 42 -8.23 0.58 14.47
C THR A 42 -7.14 -0.21 15.17
N THR A 43 -6.19 -0.78 14.42
CA THR A 43 -5.03 -1.48 15.04
C THR A 43 -4.13 -0.51 15.79
N LEU A 44 -3.85 0.67 15.24
CA LEU A 44 -3.07 1.71 15.91
C LEU A 44 -3.74 2.16 17.21
N LEU A 45 -5.06 2.33 17.22
CA LEU A 45 -5.82 2.67 18.43
C LEU A 45 -5.64 1.61 19.53
N VAL A 46 -5.78 0.33 19.18
CA VAL A 46 -5.58 -0.79 20.13
C VAL A 46 -4.15 -0.80 20.67
N VAL A 47 -3.15 -0.63 19.80
CA VAL A 47 -1.74 -0.64 20.20
C VAL A 47 -1.38 0.59 21.05
N VAL A 48 -1.97 1.75 20.79
CA VAL A 48 -1.79 2.96 21.62
C VAL A 48 -2.35 2.75 23.03
N ILE A 49 -3.53 2.15 23.16
CA ILE A 49 -4.09 1.77 24.46
C ILE A 49 -3.14 0.80 25.16
N LEU A 50 -2.63 -0.20 24.45
CA LEU A 50 -1.69 -1.18 25.00
C LEU A 50 -0.34 -0.54 25.40
N PHE A 51 0.12 0.49 24.68
CA PHE A 51 1.33 1.24 25.02
C PHE A 51 1.17 2.06 26.31
N ILE A 52 0.01 2.67 26.53
CA ILE A 52 -0.26 3.48 27.72
C ILE A 52 -0.60 2.60 28.93
N PHE A 53 -1.43 1.58 28.75
CA PHE A 53 -2.00 0.78 29.84
C PHE A 53 -1.38 -0.62 30.02
N GLY A 54 -0.54 -1.10 29.09
CA GLY A 54 -0.01 -2.47 29.10
C GLY A 54 1.16 -2.74 30.07
N GLY A 55 1.68 -1.72 30.76
CA GLY A 55 2.80 -1.86 31.70
C GLY A 55 4.18 -1.96 31.03
N GLU A 56 5.25 -2.06 31.82
CA GLU A 56 6.64 -1.97 31.34
C GLU A 56 7.04 -3.07 30.36
N VAL A 57 6.58 -4.30 30.58
CA VAL A 57 6.94 -5.46 29.74
C VAL A 57 6.42 -5.30 28.31
N LEU A 58 5.20 -4.76 28.14
CA LEU A 58 4.55 -4.62 26.85
C LEU A 58 4.89 -3.31 26.13
N ARG A 59 5.51 -2.35 26.83
CA ARG A 59 5.80 -1.02 26.30
C ARG A 59 6.81 -1.05 25.15
N GLY A 60 7.85 -1.88 25.25
CA GLY A 60 8.82 -2.08 24.15
C GLY A 60 8.20 -2.75 22.92
N PHE A 61 7.35 -3.74 23.15
CA PHE A 61 6.64 -4.46 22.09
C PHE A 61 5.64 -3.57 21.34
N SER A 62 4.80 -2.84 22.09
CA SER A 62 3.82 -1.90 21.50
C SER A 62 4.49 -0.75 20.77
N PHE A 63 5.62 -0.24 21.28
CA PHE A 63 6.40 0.77 20.56
C PHE A 63 6.87 0.27 19.19
N ALA A 64 7.43 -0.95 19.13
CA ALA A 64 7.85 -1.56 17.87
C ALA A 64 6.67 -1.74 16.89
N LEU A 65 5.50 -2.13 17.40
CA LEU A 65 4.28 -2.24 16.60
C LEU A 65 3.79 -0.89 16.06
N ILE A 66 3.79 0.17 16.88
CA ILE A 66 3.39 1.52 16.44
C ILE A 66 4.28 1.97 15.29
N VAL A 67 5.60 1.87 15.46
CA VAL A 67 6.57 2.26 14.43
C VAL A 67 6.38 1.42 13.16
N GLY A 68 6.20 0.10 13.30
CA GLY A 68 5.96 -0.81 12.19
C GLY A 68 4.68 -0.51 11.41
N ILE A 69 3.57 -0.21 12.10
CA ILE A 69 2.30 0.15 11.47
C ILE A 69 2.43 1.49 10.74
N VAL A 70 3.00 2.51 11.37
CA VAL A 70 3.16 3.84 10.73
C VAL A 70 4.01 3.76 9.46
N ILE A 71 5.18 3.12 9.54
CA ILE A 71 6.07 2.97 8.39
C ILE A 71 5.44 2.06 7.33
N GLY A 72 4.80 0.97 7.75
CA GLY A 72 4.17 0.00 6.86
C GLY A 72 2.99 0.58 6.08
N THR A 73 2.11 1.33 6.74
CA THR A 73 0.96 1.99 6.11
C THR A 73 1.42 3.10 5.17
N TYR A 74 2.38 3.93 5.58
CA TYR A 74 2.96 4.96 4.71
C TYR A 74 3.62 4.34 3.47
N SER A 75 4.47 3.32 3.66
CA SER A 75 5.15 2.62 2.56
C SER A 75 4.15 1.98 1.58
N SER A 76 3.11 1.34 2.10
CA SER A 76 2.09 0.68 1.26
C SER A 76 1.34 1.64 0.34
N ILE A 77 1.11 2.89 0.77
CA ILE A 77 0.34 3.88 0.00
C ILE A 77 1.25 4.71 -0.92
N PHE A 78 2.40 5.17 -0.41
CA PHE A 78 3.27 6.10 -1.14
C PHE A 78 4.33 5.43 -2.00
N VAL A 79 4.78 4.22 -1.66
CA VAL A 79 5.82 3.51 -2.42
C VAL A 79 5.21 2.60 -3.50
N ALA A 80 3.99 2.11 -3.31
CA ALA A 80 3.33 1.24 -4.29
C ALA A 80 3.10 1.92 -5.65
N SER A 81 2.66 3.18 -5.67
CA SER A 81 2.38 3.95 -6.90
C SER A 81 3.61 4.14 -7.80
N PRO A 82 4.74 4.69 -7.33
CA PRO A 82 5.91 4.89 -8.17
C PRO A 82 6.55 3.57 -8.62
N VAL A 83 6.58 2.55 -7.75
CA VAL A 83 7.14 1.22 -8.09
C VAL A 83 6.36 0.57 -9.23
N VAL A 84 5.04 0.66 -9.20
CA VAL A 84 4.17 0.07 -10.24
C VAL A 84 4.29 0.81 -11.57
N ILE A 85 4.40 2.14 -11.53
CA ILE A 85 4.65 2.97 -12.72
C ILE A 85 6.00 2.62 -13.35
N GLU A 86 7.06 2.52 -12.54
CA GLU A 86 8.40 2.23 -13.03
C GLU A 86 8.55 0.80 -13.59
N LEU A 87 7.94 -0.20 -12.93
CA LEU A 87 7.90 -1.57 -13.44
C LEU A 87 7.23 -1.65 -14.82
N ARG A 88 6.15 -0.88 -15.04
CA ARG A 88 5.49 -0.81 -16.35
C ARG A 88 6.34 -0.07 -17.38
N ALA A 89 6.96 1.05 -17.01
CA ALA A 89 7.85 1.79 -17.91
C ALA A 89 8.99 0.89 -18.43
N ARG A 90 9.61 0.11 -17.54
CA ARG A 90 10.64 -0.88 -17.88
C ARG A 90 10.10 -2.01 -18.76
N ALA A 91 8.90 -2.53 -18.49
CA ALA A 91 8.28 -3.57 -19.31
C ALA A 91 7.96 -3.10 -20.75
N SER A 92 7.46 -1.86 -20.89
CA SER A 92 7.19 -1.22 -22.19
C SER A 92 8.46 -1.00 -22.99
N ALA A 93 9.52 -0.49 -22.36
CA ALA A 93 10.82 -0.28 -23.00
C ALA A 93 11.44 -1.60 -23.50
N ARG A 94 11.29 -2.69 -22.73
CA ARG A 94 11.78 -4.02 -23.11
C ARG A 94 11.05 -4.59 -24.32
N ARG A 95 9.73 -4.40 -24.40
CA ARG A 95 8.92 -4.81 -25.57
C ARG A 95 9.33 -4.08 -26.85
N LEU A 96 9.62 -2.78 -26.76
CA LEU A 96 10.10 -1.99 -27.90
C LEU A 96 11.51 -2.41 -28.35
N ALA A 97 12.37 -2.81 -27.42
CA ALA A 97 13.72 -3.29 -27.72
C ALA A 97 13.74 -4.70 -28.35
N THR A 98 12.80 -5.58 -28.03
CA THR A 98 12.67 -6.93 -28.62
C THR A 98 11.89 -6.94 -29.95
N ALA A 99 11.16 -5.87 -30.26
CA ALA A 99 10.44 -5.71 -31.52
C ALA A 99 11.29 -5.11 -32.66
N ARG A 100 12.56 -4.79 -32.39
CA ARG A 100 13.61 -4.42 -33.36
C ARG A 100 14.55 -5.60 -33.56
#